data_AF-A0A0J8AW61-F1
#
_entry.id   AF-A0A0J8AW61-F1
#
_cell.length_a   1.000
_cell.length_b   1.000
_cell.length_c   1.000
_cell.angle_alpha   90.00
_cell.angle_beta   90.00
_cell.angle_gamma   90.00
#
_symmetry.space_group_name_H-M   'P 1'
#
loop_
_entity.id
_entity.type
_entity.pdbx_description
1 polymer ?
#
loop_
_entity_poly.entity_id
_entity_poly.type
_entity_poly.pdbx_seq_one_letter_code
_entity_poly.pdbx_strand_id
1 'polypeptide(L)'
;MTMQPRHLLYAVLLATGAGLPTAAQAGFYSGDELYAVCTTDKDGKDYFEKSYECVGYISGAVDAFNTTREANKLKSCIPGDVTINQLRVATVDYLGKNPIDRKKSASSQVFAAIRKAWPCASAAKAPAKKKSRKKR
;
A
#
# COMPACT_ATOMS: atom_id res chain seq x y z
N MET A 1 24.51 4.33 -66.02
CA MET A 1 24.91 3.72 -64.73
C MET A 1 24.41 4.62 -63.62
N THR A 2 23.24 4.31 -63.04
CA THR A 2 22.60 5.08 -61.97
C THR A 2 22.82 4.35 -60.64
N MET A 3 23.66 4.91 -59.77
CA MET A 3 23.82 4.43 -58.39
C MET A 3 22.63 4.91 -57.55
N GLN A 4 21.85 3.97 -57.00
CA GLN A 4 20.82 4.28 -56.00
C GLN A 4 21.43 4.33 -54.58
N PRO A 5 21.07 5.32 -53.74
CA PRO A 5 21.60 5.42 -52.39
C PRO A 5 20.84 4.47 -51.44
N ARG A 6 21.42 3.30 -51.16
CA ARG A 6 20.93 2.29 -50.18
C ARG A 6 20.98 2.75 -48.70
N HIS A 7 21.44 3.97 -48.42
CA HIS A 7 21.72 4.45 -47.07
C HIS A 7 20.54 5.14 -46.38
N LEU A 8 19.48 5.50 -47.11
CA LEU A 8 18.31 6.18 -46.54
C LEU A 8 17.38 5.26 -45.73
N LEU A 9 17.49 3.95 -45.88
CA LEU A 9 16.63 2.98 -45.16
C LEU A 9 17.08 2.70 -43.73
N TYR A 10 18.33 3.01 -43.36
CA TYR A 10 18.85 2.73 -42.01
C TYR A 10 18.60 3.87 -41.00
N ALA A 11 18.32 5.08 -41.47
CA ALA A 11 18.12 6.23 -40.59
C ALA A 11 16.74 6.25 -39.89
N VAL A 12 15.77 5.46 -40.35
CA VAL A 12 14.39 5.45 -39.82
C VAL A 12 14.20 4.43 -38.69
N LEU A 13 15.09 3.44 -38.56
CA LEU A 13 14.95 2.36 -37.57
C LEU A 13 15.42 2.72 -36.14
N LEU A 14 16.05 3.88 -35.94
CA LEU A 14 16.57 4.30 -34.63
C LEU A 14 15.60 5.16 -33.80
N ALA A 15 14.43 5.51 -34.33
CA ALA A 15 13.52 6.48 -33.69
C ALA A 15 12.33 5.88 -32.93
N THR A 16 12.11 4.56 -32.94
CA THR A 16 10.93 3.92 -32.30
C THR A 16 11.18 3.42 -30.87
N GLY A 17 12.38 3.60 -30.33
CA GLY A 17 12.74 3.23 -28.95
C GLY A 17 12.37 4.26 -27.89
N ALA A 18 11.43 5.18 -28.15
CA ALA A 18 11.00 6.17 -27.17
C ALA A 18 10.19 5.50 -26.05
N GLY A 19 10.89 5.22 -24.95
CA GLY A 19 10.45 4.80 -23.63
C GLY A 19 8.96 4.55 -23.43
N LEU A 20 8.60 3.27 -23.28
CA LEU A 20 7.36 2.92 -22.60
C LEU A 20 7.39 3.55 -21.20
N PRO A 21 6.35 4.28 -20.78
CA PRO A 21 6.28 4.83 -19.43
C PRO A 21 6.31 3.67 -18.44
N THR A 22 7.43 3.51 -17.74
CA THR A 22 7.48 2.65 -16.56
C THR A 22 6.73 3.38 -15.46
N ALA A 23 5.78 2.70 -14.82
CA ALA A 23 5.10 3.27 -13.67
C ALA A 23 6.15 3.60 -12.60
N ALA A 24 6.35 4.89 -12.33
CA ALA A 24 7.24 5.34 -11.27
C ALA A 24 6.61 4.96 -9.92
N GLN A 25 7.07 3.85 -9.34
CA GLN A 25 6.66 3.42 -8.01
C GLN A 25 7.44 4.23 -6.97
N ALA A 26 6.86 5.31 -6.45
CA ALA A 26 7.48 6.16 -5.42
C ALA A 26 7.54 5.52 -4.02
N GLY A 27 7.32 4.20 -3.90
CA GLY A 27 7.35 3.49 -2.62
C GLY A 27 8.73 2.90 -2.35
N PHE A 28 9.21 2.99 -1.10
CA PHE A 28 10.45 2.35 -0.66
C PHE A 28 10.44 0.83 -0.81
N TYR A 29 9.26 0.22 -0.71
CA TYR A 29 9.02 -1.20 -0.87
C TYR A 29 7.80 -1.41 -1.76
N SER A 30 7.81 -2.51 -2.51
CA SER A 30 6.63 -3.19 -3.04
C SER A 30 5.96 -4.04 -1.97
N GLY A 31 4.69 -4.37 -2.17
CA GLY A 31 3.99 -5.32 -1.29
C GLY A 31 4.63 -6.71 -1.26
N ASP A 32 5.30 -7.14 -2.34
CA ASP A 32 6.04 -8.42 -2.36
C ASP A 32 7.27 -8.37 -1.45
N GLU A 33 8.04 -7.28 -1.48
CA GLU A 33 9.19 -7.11 -0.59
C GLU A 33 8.75 -7.00 0.87
N LEU A 34 7.68 -6.23 1.16
CA LEU A 34 7.14 -6.16 2.51
C LEU A 34 6.63 -7.53 2.99
N TYR A 35 5.96 -8.29 2.13
CA TYR A 35 5.48 -9.63 2.47
C TYR A 35 6.66 -10.54 2.83
N ALA A 36 7.71 -10.56 1.99
CA ALA A 36 8.91 -11.36 2.24
C ALA A 36 9.59 -11.00 3.57
N VAL A 37 9.75 -9.70 3.86
CA VAL A 37 10.31 -9.21 5.13
C VAL A 37 9.45 -9.66 6.31
N CYS A 38 8.12 -9.56 6.19
CA CYS A 38 7.20 -9.90 7.27
C CYS A 38 7.00 -11.40 7.50
N THR A 39 7.29 -12.23 6.50
CA THR A 39 7.19 -13.69 6.56
C THR A 39 8.54 -14.38 6.54
N THR A 40 9.60 -13.67 6.93
CA THR A 40 10.94 -14.25 7.07
C THR A 40 10.92 -15.45 8.03
N ASP A 41 11.82 -16.39 7.81
CA ASP A 41 11.91 -17.61 8.61
C ASP A 41 12.32 -17.28 10.05
N LYS A 42 11.67 -17.90 11.03
CA LYS A 42 11.90 -17.67 12.47
C LYS A 42 13.25 -18.17 12.93
N ASP A 43 13.77 -19.19 12.27
CA ASP A 43 15.08 -19.78 12.57
C ASP A 43 16.20 -19.11 11.75
N GLY A 44 15.85 -18.13 10.90
CA GLY A 44 16.78 -17.36 10.09
C GLY A 44 17.63 -16.40 10.92
N LYS A 45 18.91 -16.26 10.55
CA LYS A 45 19.86 -15.36 11.22
C LYS A 45 19.47 -13.88 11.18
N ASP A 46 18.62 -13.50 10.23
CA ASP A 46 18.11 -12.15 10.01
C ASP A 46 16.67 -11.97 10.52
N TYR A 47 16.11 -12.98 11.21
CA TYR A 47 14.73 -12.95 11.68
C TYR A 47 14.44 -11.74 12.57
N PHE A 48 15.36 -11.43 13.47
CA PHE A 48 15.21 -10.33 14.41
C PHE A 48 15.10 -9.00 13.66
N GLU A 49 16.09 -8.67 12.83
CA GLU A 49 16.14 -7.44 12.05
C GLU A 49 14.93 -7.31 11.12
N LYS A 50 14.59 -8.38 10.39
CA LYS A 50 13.46 -8.39 9.46
C LYS A 50 12.11 -8.27 10.18
N SER A 51 11.99 -8.84 11.38
CA SER A 51 10.79 -8.67 12.20
C SER A 51 10.57 -7.22 12.62
N TYR A 52 11.64 -6.51 13.02
CA TYR A 52 11.57 -5.08 13.35
C TYR A 52 11.35 -4.20 12.12
N GLU A 53 12.00 -4.52 11.00
CA GLU A 53 11.77 -3.87 9.70
C GLU A 53 10.28 -3.97 9.29
N CYS A 54 9.68 -5.16 9.41
CA CYS A 54 8.27 -5.40 9.13
C CYS A 54 7.34 -4.52 9.99
N VAL A 55 7.46 -4.59 11.32
CA VAL A 55 6.57 -3.83 12.21
C VAL A 55 6.83 -2.33 12.14
N GLY A 56 8.06 -1.91 11.90
CA GLY A 56 8.44 -0.51 11.72
C GLY A 56 7.81 0.09 10.46
N TYR A 57 7.91 -0.61 9.33
CA TYR A 57 7.30 -0.18 8.08
C TYR A 57 5.77 -0.08 8.20
N ILE A 58 5.13 -1.11 8.76
CA ILE A 58 3.67 -1.16 8.94
C ILE A 58 3.22 -0.03 9.86
N SER A 59 3.87 0.16 11.01
CA SER A 59 3.50 1.21 11.96
C SER A 59 3.65 2.60 11.34
N GLY A 60 4.77 2.88 10.65
CA GLY A 60 4.98 4.16 9.98
C GLY A 60 3.95 4.45 8.88
N ALA A 61 3.56 3.42 8.11
CA ALA A 61 2.48 3.55 7.14
C ALA A 61 1.13 3.86 7.82
N VAL A 62 0.79 3.13 8.90
CA VAL A 62 -0.45 3.36 9.65
C VAL A 62 -0.50 4.76 10.28
N ASP A 63 0.62 5.24 10.82
CA ASP A 63 0.71 6.60 11.37
C ASP A 63 0.55 7.65 10.28
N ALA A 64 1.17 7.48 9.10
CA ALA A 64 0.96 8.37 7.96
C ALA A 64 -0.52 8.38 7.51
N PHE A 65 -1.19 7.22 7.51
CA PHE A 65 -2.62 7.12 7.21
C PHE A 65 -3.47 7.88 8.23
N ASN A 66 -3.25 7.66 9.54
CA ASN A 66 -3.99 8.33 10.60
C ASN A 66 -3.72 9.84 10.62
N THR A 67 -2.47 10.26 10.45
CA THR A 67 -2.06 11.68 10.37
C THR A 67 -2.74 12.36 9.17
N THR A 68 -2.77 11.70 8.01
CA THR A 68 -3.46 12.24 6.84
C THR A 68 -4.97 12.39 7.11
N ARG A 69 -5.59 11.44 7.79
CA ARG A 69 -7.01 11.53 8.16
C ARG A 69 -7.27 12.67 9.13
N GLU A 70 -6.43 12.81 10.14
CA GLU A 70 -6.51 13.90 11.11
C GLU A 70 -6.39 15.27 10.44
N ALA A 71 -5.41 15.44 9.54
CA ALA A 71 -5.25 16.67 8.75
C ALA A 71 -6.49 16.99 7.89
N ASN A 72 -7.25 15.96 7.50
CA ASN A 72 -8.52 16.06 6.77
C ASN A 72 -9.75 16.08 7.69
N LYS A 73 -9.58 16.25 9.01
CA LYS A 73 -10.65 16.27 10.03
C LYS A 73 -11.50 14.99 10.07
N LEU A 74 -10.90 13.86 9.69
CA LEU A 74 -11.51 12.54 9.74
C LEU A 74 -10.98 11.75 10.95
N LYS A 75 -11.88 11.06 11.66
CA LYS A 75 -11.47 10.16 12.77
C LYS A 75 -10.66 8.97 12.26
N SER A 76 -9.78 8.42 13.09
CA SER A 76 -9.15 7.12 12.79
C SER A 76 -10.22 6.05 12.57
N CYS A 77 -9.91 5.11 11.69
CA CYS A 77 -10.73 3.90 11.48
C CYS A 77 -10.33 2.80 12.45
N ILE A 78 -9.13 2.91 13.03
CA ILE A 78 -8.51 1.91 13.88
C ILE A 78 -8.89 2.22 15.33
N PRO A 79 -9.50 1.27 16.06
CA PRO A 79 -9.74 1.40 17.50
C PRO A 79 -8.44 1.62 18.30
N GLY A 80 -8.52 2.34 19.42
CA GLY A 80 -7.35 2.71 20.21
C GLY A 80 -6.67 1.56 20.96
N ASP A 81 -7.31 0.40 21.04
CA ASP A 81 -6.80 -0.84 21.64
C ASP A 81 -6.13 -1.78 20.61
N VAL A 82 -6.08 -1.39 19.33
CA VAL A 82 -5.37 -2.17 18.30
C VAL A 82 -3.87 -2.08 18.50
N THR A 83 -3.25 -3.25 18.64
CA THR A 83 -1.80 -3.42 18.82
C THR A 83 -1.06 -3.44 17.47
N ILE A 84 0.23 -3.10 17.50
CA ILE A 84 1.13 -3.22 16.33
C ILE A 84 1.12 -4.66 15.76
N ASN A 85 1.06 -5.68 16.62
CA ASN A 85 1.00 -7.05 16.16
C ASN A 85 -0.31 -7.37 15.41
N GLN A 86 -1.44 -6.81 15.81
CA GLN A 86 -2.69 -6.94 15.05
C GLN A 86 -2.62 -6.23 13.70
N LEU A 87 -1.97 -5.06 13.63
CA LEU A 87 -1.70 -4.40 12.35
C LEU A 87 -0.85 -5.29 11.44
N ARG A 88 0.24 -5.86 11.98
CA ARG A 88 1.11 -6.81 11.26
C ARG A 88 0.31 -8.00 10.72
N VAL A 89 -0.45 -8.68 11.58
CA VAL A 89 -1.26 -9.84 11.19
C VAL A 89 -2.23 -9.47 10.07
N ALA A 90 -2.99 -8.37 10.22
CA ALA A 90 -3.93 -7.93 9.20
C ALA A 90 -3.26 -7.62 7.85
N THR A 91 -2.09 -6.96 7.87
CA THR A 91 -1.32 -6.66 6.67
C THR A 91 -0.78 -7.91 6.00
N VAL A 92 -0.14 -8.82 6.75
CA VAL A 92 0.42 -10.07 6.19
C VAL A 92 -0.68 -10.93 5.60
N ASP A 93 -1.81 -11.07 6.29
CA ASP A 93 -2.98 -11.79 5.79
C ASP A 93 -3.50 -11.22 4.48
N TYR A 94 -3.62 -9.88 4.40
CA TYR A 94 -4.06 -9.20 3.20
C TYR A 94 -3.08 -9.43 2.04
N LEU A 95 -1.79 -9.22 2.27
CA LEU A 95 -0.75 -9.43 1.26
C LEU A 95 -0.74 -10.89 0.77
N GLY A 96 -0.86 -11.87 1.68
CA GLY A 96 -0.93 -13.29 1.35
C GLY A 96 -2.12 -13.63 0.43
N LYS A 97 -3.27 -12.98 0.66
CA LYS A 97 -4.52 -13.19 -0.09
C LYS A 97 -4.60 -12.39 -1.41
N ASN A 98 -3.72 -11.42 -1.64
CA ASN A 98 -3.78 -10.52 -2.80
C ASN A 98 -2.45 -10.45 -3.59
N PRO A 99 -1.90 -11.58 -4.06
CA PRO A 99 -0.55 -11.64 -4.66
C PRO A 99 -0.39 -10.80 -5.94
N ILE A 100 -1.48 -10.60 -6.71
CA ILE A 100 -1.43 -9.78 -7.94
C ILE A 100 -1.20 -8.30 -7.58
N ASP A 101 -1.83 -7.81 -6.51
CA ASP A 101 -1.73 -6.42 -6.07
C ASP A 101 -0.44 -6.11 -5.33
N ARG A 102 0.28 -7.13 -4.85
CA ARG A 102 1.55 -6.97 -4.12
C ARG A 102 2.66 -6.30 -4.94
N LYS A 103 2.54 -6.24 -6.27
CA LYS A 103 3.46 -5.47 -7.14
C LYS A 103 3.34 -3.95 -6.96
N LYS A 104 2.27 -3.47 -6.32
CA LYS A 104 2.09 -2.05 -5.98
C LYS A 104 2.93 -1.68 -4.76
N SER A 105 3.00 -0.39 -4.43
CA SER A 105 3.76 0.06 -3.26
C SER A 105 3.24 -0.57 -1.97
N ALA A 106 4.14 -0.96 -1.07
CA ALA A 106 3.81 -1.57 0.21
C ALA A 106 2.90 -0.66 1.06
N SER A 107 3.14 0.65 1.10
CA SER A 107 2.28 1.61 1.80
C SER A 107 0.83 1.57 1.32
N SER A 108 0.60 1.47 -0.01
CA SER A 108 -0.76 1.33 -0.56
C SER A 108 -1.41 0.01 -0.13
N GLN A 109 -0.64 -1.08 -0.05
CA GLN A 109 -1.12 -2.38 0.38
C GLN A 109 -1.43 -2.41 1.88
N VAL A 110 -0.60 -1.78 2.71
CA VAL A 110 -0.87 -1.59 4.14
C VAL A 110 -2.19 -0.83 4.30
N PHE A 111 -2.39 0.28 3.58
CA PHE A 111 -3.63 1.07 3.69
C PHE A 111 -4.86 0.26 3.27
N ALA A 112 -4.74 -0.54 2.20
CA ALA A 112 -5.81 -1.43 1.76
C ALA A 112 -6.13 -2.49 2.81
N ALA A 113 -5.11 -3.10 3.43
CA ALA A 113 -5.26 -4.07 4.51
C ALA A 113 -5.95 -3.47 5.73
N ILE A 114 -5.51 -2.29 6.18
CA ILE A 114 -6.11 -1.60 7.32
C ILE A 114 -7.58 -1.26 7.03
N ARG A 115 -7.90 -0.75 5.85
CA ARG A 115 -9.29 -0.44 5.48
C ARG A 115 -10.18 -1.68 5.33
N LYS A 116 -9.58 -2.83 4.98
CA LYS A 116 -10.27 -4.12 4.92
C LYS A 116 -10.59 -4.63 6.34
N ALA A 117 -9.62 -4.55 7.25
CA ALA A 117 -9.75 -5.04 8.63
C ALA A 117 -10.57 -4.10 9.52
N TRP A 118 -10.40 -2.80 9.35
CA TRP A 118 -11.10 -1.74 10.08
C TRP A 118 -11.72 -0.72 9.12
N PRO A 119 -12.92 -1.00 8.59
CA PRO A 119 -13.61 -0.10 7.69
C PRO A 119 -13.87 1.26 8.34
N CYS A 120 -13.43 2.32 7.69
CA CYS A 120 -13.72 3.68 8.10
C CYS A 120 -15.23 3.96 7.97
N ALA A 121 -15.84 4.58 8.97
CA ALA A 121 -17.16 5.16 8.80
C ALA A 121 -17.12 6.14 7.61
N SER A 122 -17.98 5.95 6.62
CA SER A 122 -18.17 6.95 5.57
C SER A 122 -18.80 8.20 6.21
N ALA A 123 -18.56 9.37 5.65
CA ALA A 123 -19.22 10.60 6.09
C ALA A 123 -20.76 10.54 5.95
N ALA A 124 -21.33 9.46 5.41
CA ALA A 124 -22.76 9.24 5.26
C ALA A 124 -23.24 8.12 6.20
N LYS A 125 -23.50 8.50 7.45
CA LYS A 125 -24.68 8.18 8.29
C LYS A 125 -24.31 8.41 9.75
N ALA A 126 -24.40 9.68 10.18
CA ALA A 126 -24.58 9.95 11.60
C ALA A 126 -25.83 9.17 12.08
N PRO A 127 -25.78 8.44 13.20
CA PRO A 127 -26.97 7.79 13.73
C PRO A 127 -28.00 8.87 14.05
N ALA A 128 -29.22 8.72 13.52
CA ALA A 128 -30.32 9.62 13.83
C ALA A 128 -30.47 9.70 15.36
N LYS A 129 -30.29 10.90 15.93
CA LYS A 129 -30.53 11.17 17.34
C LYS A 129 -31.93 10.64 17.68
N LYS A 130 -32.03 9.58 18.48
CA LYS A 130 -33.32 9.16 19.08
C LYS A 130 -33.83 10.37 19.87
N LYS A 131 -34.88 11.03 19.38
CA LYS A 131 -35.59 12.07 20.12
C LYS A 131 -36.07 11.42 21.42
N SER A 132 -35.52 11.84 22.55
CA SER A 132 -36.08 11.59 23.88
C SER A 132 -37.55 12.01 23.84
N ARG A 133 -38.45 11.03 23.91
CA ARG A 133 -39.89 11.26 24.02
C ARG A 133 -40.11 11.79 25.42
N LYS A 134 -40.18 13.12 25.56
CA LYS A 134 -40.55 13.81 26.80
C LYS A 134 -41.92 13.26 27.24
N LYS A 135 -41.93 12.46 28.31
CA LYS A 135 -43.17 12.00 28.96
C LYS A 135 -43.91 13.25 29.44
N ARG A 136 -45.17 13.36 29.00
CA ARG A 136 -46.17 14.29 29.52
C ARG A 136 -46.69 13.77 30.84
#